data_AF-A0A2N7CIL1-F1
#
_entry.id   AF-A0A2N7CIL1-F1
#
_cell.length_a   1.000
_cell.length_b   1.000
_cell.length_c   1.000
_cell.angle_alpha   90.00
_cell.angle_beta   90.00
_cell.angle_gamma   90.00
#
_symmetry.space_group_name_H-M   'P 1'
#
loop_
_entity.id
_entity.type
_entity.pdbx_description
1 polymer ?
#
loop_
_entity_poly.entity_id
_entity_poly.type
_entity_poly.pdbx_seq_one_letter_code
_entity_poly.pdbx_strand_id
1 'polypeptide(L)'
;MLLVYSTLGLLDECLGKVVEAIKEADGQLLITAGHGNAEMMVNPEAGGIHTAHTNLPVPLIYVGSKDVEFKEGGKLSDLAPTMLFLSGIDIPAEMSGDVIVK
;
A
#
# COMPACT_ATOMS: atom_id res chain seq x y z
N MET A 1 4.66 -14.94 -16.59
CA MET A 1 3.99 -15.58 -15.45
C MET A 1 4.98 -16.05 -14.39
N LEU A 2 5.85 -17.04 -14.65
CA LEU A 2 6.80 -17.55 -13.64
C LEU A 2 7.71 -16.46 -13.03
N LEU A 3 8.21 -15.53 -13.87
CA LEU A 3 9.01 -14.39 -13.43
C LEU A 3 8.25 -13.43 -12.49
N VAL A 4 6.95 -13.22 -12.73
CA VAL A 4 6.12 -12.37 -11.87
C VAL A 4 5.95 -13.04 -10.51
N TYR A 5 5.67 -14.35 -10.48
CA TYR A 5 5.61 -15.09 -9.21
C TYR A 5 6.93 -15.05 -8.43
N SER A 6 8.07 -15.26 -9.09
CA SER A 6 9.37 -15.18 -8.40
C SER A 6 9.67 -13.78 -7.87
N THR A 7 9.28 -12.73 -8.60
CA THR A 7 9.49 -11.35 -8.14
C THR A 7 8.58 -10.99 -6.96
N LEU A 8 7.33 -11.47 -6.93
CA LEU A 8 6.45 -11.32 -5.78
C LEU A 8 7.00 -12.04 -4.55
N GLY A 9 7.54 -13.26 -4.70
CA GLY A 9 8.18 -13.99 -3.60
C GLY A 9 9.39 -13.24 -3.02
N LEU A 10 10.26 -12.70 -3.88
CA LEU A 10 11.39 -11.88 -3.44
C LEU A 10 10.94 -10.58 -2.77
N LEU A 11 9.89 -9.94 -3.27
CA LEU A 11 9.32 -8.74 -2.66
C LEU A 11 8.78 -9.03 -1.26
N ASP A 12 8.09 -10.15 -1.08
CA ASP A 12 7.57 -10.60 0.23
C ASP A 12 8.71 -10.80 1.25
N GLU A 13 9.79 -11.50 0.85
CA GLU A 13 10.97 -11.68 1.70
C GLU A 13 11.64 -10.35 2.08
N CYS A 14 11.75 -9.42 1.12
CA CYS A 14 12.30 -8.09 1.36
C CYS A 14 11.40 -7.27 2.31
N LEU A 15 10.08 -7.31 2.09
CA LEU A 15 9.10 -6.62 2.91
C LEU A 15 9.12 -7.13 4.35
N GLY A 16 9.25 -8.45 4.55
CA GLY A 16 9.41 -9.05 5.87
C GLY A 16 10.58 -8.47 6.65
N LYS A 17 11.74 -8.26 6.00
CA LYS A 17 12.92 -7.63 6.63
C LYS A 17 12.65 -6.18 7.05
N VAL A 18 11.94 -5.42 6.24
CA VAL A 18 11.55 -4.02 6.56
C VAL A 18 10.57 -4.00 7.73
N VAL A 19 9.58 -4.89 7.72
CA VAL A 19 8.59 -5.02 8.79
C VAL A 19 9.26 -5.32 10.13
N GLU A 20 10.20 -6.26 10.18
CA GLU A 20 10.92 -6.57 11.42
C GLU A 20 11.78 -5.40 11.90
N ALA A 21 12.52 -4.74 11.00
CA ALA A 21 13.31 -3.57 11.36
C ALA A 21 12.45 -2.41 11.91
N ILE A 22 11.25 -2.19 11.35
CA ILE A 22 10.31 -1.18 11.86
C ILE A 22 9.80 -1.56 13.25
N LYS A 23 9.47 -2.84 13.49
CA LYS A 23 9.04 -3.30 14.83
C LYS A 23 10.14 -3.14 15.87
N GLU A 24 11.39 -3.49 15.55
CA GLU A 24 12.54 -3.31 16.44
C GLU A 24 12.76 -1.84 16.83
N ALA A 25 12.43 -0.91 15.94
CA ALA A 25 12.55 0.52 16.16
C ALA A 25 11.32 1.14 16.87
N ASP A 26 10.31 0.35 17.26
CA ASP A 26 8.99 0.83 17.70
C ASP A 26 8.38 1.86 16.72
N GLY A 27 8.61 1.60 15.43
CA GLY A 27 8.20 2.46 14.33
C GLY A 27 6.78 2.16 13.84
N GLN A 28 6.37 2.95 12.85
CA GLN A 28 5.10 2.79 12.15
C GLN A 28 5.35 2.69 10.64
N LEU A 29 4.62 1.83 9.95
CA LEU A 29 4.76 1.57 8.53
C LEU A 29 3.38 1.45 7.88
N LEU A 30 3.22 2.13 6.74
CA LEU A 30 2.11 1.90 5.81
C LEU A 30 2.63 1.15 4.59
N ILE A 31 1.96 0.05 4.25
CA ILE A 31 2.28 -0.78 3.09
C ILE A 31 1.13 -0.65 2.09
N THR A 32 1.44 -0.23 0.86
CA THR A 32 0.47 -0.03 -0.22
C THR A 32 1.15 -0.11 -1.59
N ALA A 33 0.41 0.17 -2.67
CA ALA A 33 0.91 0.19 -4.04
C ALA A 33 0.42 1.46 -4.77
N GLY A 34 1.12 1.85 -5.84
CA GLY A 34 0.69 2.99 -6.68
C GLY A 34 -0.44 2.63 -7.65
N HIS A 35 -0.54 1.36 -8.05
CA HIS A 35 -1.56 0.81 -8.94
C HIS A 35 -1.50 -0.72 -8.94
N GLY A 36 -2.49 -1.37 -9.59
CA GLY A 36 -2.46 -2.80 -9.87
C GLY A 36 -1.66 -3.17 -11.13
N ASN A 37 -1.24 -4.43 -11.22
CA ASN A 37 -0.65 -5.06 -12.41
C ASN A 37 -0.62 -6.60 -12.23
N ALA A 38 0.14 -7.07 -11.24
CA ALA A 38 0.51 -8.49 -11.11
C ALA A 38 -0.68 -9.41 -10.81
N GLU A 39 -1.78 -8.86 -10.30
CA GLU A 39 -3.04 -9.56 -10.07
C GLU A 39 -3.77 -9.96 -11.37
N MET A 40 -3.45 -9.33 -12.51
CA MET A 40 -4.02 -9.67 -13.81
C MET A 40 -2.91 -9.88 -14.85
N MET A 41 -2.50 -11.14 -15.03
CA MET A 41 -1.50 -11.52 -16.04
C MET A 41 -2.12 -12.05 -17.34
N VAL A 42 -3.40 -12.43 -17.31
CA VAL A 42 -4.16 -12.91 -18.47
C VAL A 42 -5.45 -12.11 -18.54
N ASN A 43 -5.75 -11.54 -19.69
CA ASN A 43 -7.01 -10.83 -19.91
C ASN A 43 -8.16 -11.85 -19.87
N PRO A 44 -9.15 -11.70 -18.97
CA PRO A 44 -10.22 -12.68 -18.81
C PRO A 44 -11.18 -12.73 -20.01
N GLU A 45 -11.29 -11.65 -20.79
CA GLU A 45 -12.17 -11.56 -21.96
C GLU A 45 -11.48 -12.08 -23.24
N ALA A 46 -10.23 -11.66 -23.47
CA ALA A 46 -9.50 -11.99 -24.69
C ALA A 46 -8.63 -13.25 -24.57
N GLY A 47 -8.35 -13.74 -23.36
CA GLY A 47 -7.47 -14.89 -23.08
C GLY A 47 -5.98 -14.64 -23.34
N GLY A 48 -5.60 -13.46 -23.85
CA GLY A 48 -4.23 -13.07 -24.14
C GLY A 48 -3.46 -12.58 -22.91
N ILE A 49 -2.13 -12.47 -23.05
CA ILE A 49 -1.26 -11.92 -22.02
C ILE A 49 -1.65 -10.46 -21.75
N HIS A 50 -1.85 -10.13 -20.47
CA HIS A 50 -2.09 -8.76 -20.04
C HIS A 50 -0.77 -8.14 -19.55
N THR A 51 -0.38 -7.01 -20.12
CA THR A 51 0.89 -6.32 -19.83
C THR A 51 0.70 -4.91 -19.25
N ALA A 52 -0.54 -4.42 -19.17
CA ALA A 52 -0.86 -3.07 -18.69
C ALA A 52 -1.12 -3.04 -17.17
N HIS A 53 -1.26 -1.84 -16.63
CA HIS A 53 -1.78 -1.65 -15.27
C HIS A 53 -3.28 -1.97 -15.23
N THR A 54 -3.78 -2.28 -14.03
CA THR A 54 -5.23 -2.35 -13.79
C THR A 54 -5.70 -1.12 -13.00
N ASN A 55 -7.02 -0.91 -13.01
CA ASN A 55 -7.70 0.09 -12.18
C ASN A 55 -8.32 -0.52 -10.91
N LEU A 56 -7.82 -1.69 -10.48
CA LEU A 56 -8.28 -2.32 -9.26
C LEU A 56 -7.76 -1.56 -8.03
N PRO A 57 -8.51 -1.57 -6.90
CA PRO A 57 -8.04 -0.96 -5.67
C PRO A 57 -6.75 -1.62 -5.17
N VAL A 58 -5.89 -0.82 -4.56
CA VAL A 58 -4.64 -1.27 -3.93
C VAL A 58 -4.85 -1.51 -2.43
N PRO A 59 -4.13 -2.46 -1.81
CA PRO A 59 -4.21 -2.67 -0.37
C PRO A 59 -3.60 -1.49 0.38
N LEU A 60 -4.07 -1.25 1.60
CA LEU A 60 -3.43 -0.37 2.57
C LEU A 60 -3.36 -1.13 3.90
N ILE A 61 -2.13 -1.40 4.37
CA ILE A 61 -1.86 -2.17 5.59
C ILE A 61 -1.07 -1.28 6.53
N TYR A 62 -1.48 -1.24 7.80
CA TYR A 62 -0.72 -0.60 8.87
C TYR A 62 0.07 -1.64 9.66
N VAL A 63 1.32 -1.31 9.97
CA VAL A 63 2.19 -2.05 10.89
C VAL A 63 2.71 -1.07 11.92
N GLY A 64 2.43 -1.33 13.20
CA GLY A 64 2.86 -0.51 14.31
C GLY A 64 2.12 -0.89 15.59
N SER A 65 2.38 -0.16 16.67
CA SER A 65 1.79 -0.42 18.00
C SER A 65 0.42 0.21 18.22
N LYS A 66 -0.04 1.09 17.31
CA LYS A 66 -1.36 1.73 17.43
C LYS A 66 -2.47 0.82 16.90
N ASP A 67 -3.63 0.91 17.52
CA ASP A 67 -4.85 0.33 16.96
C ASP A 67 -5.40 1.28 15.89
N VAL A 68 -5.25 0.91 14.62
CA VAL A 68 -5.58 1.76 13.47
C VAL A 68 -6.56 1.03 12.57
N GLU A 69 -7.74 1.61 12.42
CA GLU A 69 -8.68 1.24 11.36
C GLU A 69 -8.72 2.32 10.29
N PHE A 70 -8.80 1.91 9.03
CA PHE A 70 -8.95 2.82 7.91
C PHE A 70 -10.40 2.91 7.42
N LYS A 71 -10.80 4.10 6.98
CA LYS A 71 -12.04 4.34 6.25
C LYS A 71 -11.99 3.63 4.89
N GLU A 72 -13.14 3.13 4.44
CA GLU A 72 -13.28 2.60 3.08
C GLU A 72 -13.29 3.74 2.04
N GLY A 73 -12.89 3.43 0.79
CA GLY A 73 -12.99 4.37 -0.33
C GLY A 73 -11.92 5.46 -0.37
N GLY A 74 -10.78 5.27 0.31
CA GLY A 74 -9.65 6.20 0.25
C GLY A 74 -8.97 6.25 -1.14
N LYS A 75 -8.16 7.30 -1.34
CA LYS A 75 -7.35 7.55 -2.55
C LYS A 75 -5.88 7.79 -2.18
N LEU A 76 -4.98 7.67 -3.15
CA LEU A 76 -3.53 7.80 -2.89
C LEU A 76 -3.12 9.15 -2.27
N SER A 77 -3.85 10.24 -2.59
CA SER A 77 -3.60 11.56 -2.00
C SER A 77 -3.85 11.61 -0.50
N ASP A 78 -4.58 10.64 0.06
CA ASP A 78 -4.94 10.57 1.49
C ASP A 78 -3.80 9.97 2.33
N LEU A 79 -2.81 9.33 1.70
CA LEU A 79 -1.71 8.65 2.40
C LEU A 79 -0.82 9.64 3.16
N ALA A 80 -0.39 10.74 2.52
CA ALA A 80 0.51 11.70 3.15
C ALA A 80 -0.14 12.42 4.36
N PRO A 81 -1.38 12.97 4.26
CA PRO A 81 -2.10 13.51 5.42
C PRO A 81 -2.27 12.49 6.55
N THR A 82 -2.58 11.24 6.20
CA THR A 82 -2.73 10.14 7.18
C THR A 82 -1.42 9.82 7.89
N MET A 83 -0.28 9.83 7.19
CA MET A 83 1.04 9.66 7.81
C MET A 83 1.35 10.80 8.79
N LEU A 84 1.11 12.06 8.41
CA LEU A 84 1.30 13.21 9.30
C LEU A 84 0.43 13.10 10.55
N PHE A 85 -0.85 12.75 10.38
CA PHE A 85 -1.77 12.49 11.48
C PHE A 85 -1.26 11.40 12.43
N LEU A 86 -0.82 10.26 11.90
CA LEU A 86 -0.24 9.16 12.69
C LEU A 86 1.06 9.55 13.40
N SER A 87 1.79 10.54 12.89
CA SER A 87 3.00 11.10 13.50
C SER A 87 2.73 12.26 14.45
N GLY A 88 1.48 12.73 14.59
CA GLY A 88 1.15 13.90 15.41
C GLY A 88 1.73 15.21 14.85
N ILE A 89 1.95 15.27 13.52
CA ILE A 89 2.45 16.44 12.81
C ILE A 89 1.26 17.16 12.17
N ASP A 90 1.26 18.49 12.24
CA ASP A 90 0.23 19.31 11.61
C ASP A 90 0.20 19.10 10.08
N ILE A 91 -1.01 19.01 9.54
CA ILE A 91 -1.23 18.82 8.10
C ILE A 91 -1.26 20.21 7.43
N PRO A 92 -0.39 20.47 6.44
CA PRO A 92 -0.39 21.73 5.71
C PRO A 92 -1.70 21.96 4.95
N ALA A 93 -2.12 23.22 4.84
CA ALA A 93 -3.36 23.60 4.17
C ALA A 93 -3.37 23.27 2.65
N GLU A 94 -2.20 23.12 2.05
CA GLU A 94 -2.01 22.72 0.65
C GLU A 94 -2.33 21.24 0.40
N MET A 95 -2.33 20.40 1.44
CA MET A 95 -2.72 19.00 1.31
C MET A 95 -4.24 18.87 1.27
N SER A 96 -4.78 18.57 0.10
CA SER A 96 -6.22 18.39 -0.12
C SER A 96 -6.71 16.94 0.11
N GLY A 97 -5.82 16.04 0.51
CA GLY A 97 -6.17 14.66 0.83
C GLY A 97 -6.77 14.55 2.24
N ASP A 98 -7.56 13.50 2.45
CA ASP A 98 -8.27 13.30 3.71
C ASP A 98 -7.46 12.42 4.66
N VAL A 99 -7.61 12.64 5.98
CA VAL A 99 -7.14 11.66 6.97
C VAL A 99 -8.11 10.48 6.97
N ILE A 100 -7.61 9.30 6.64
CA ILE A 100 -8.42 8.08 6.50
C ILE A 100 -8.31 7.13 7.68
N VAL A 101 -7.61 7.49 8.76
CA VAL A 101 -7.76 6.82 10.06
C VAL A 101 -9.15 7.13 10.63
N LYS A 102 -9.81 6.12 11.23
CA LYS A 102 -11.11 6.26 11.90
C LYS A 102 -11.01 6.93 13.27
#